data_AF-A0A4Q2Y0G8-F1
#
_entry.id   AF-A0A4Q2Y0G8-F1
#
_cell.length_a   1.000
_cell.length_b   1.000
_cell.length_c   1.000
_cell.angle_alpha   90.00
_cell.angle_beta   90.00
_cell.angle_gamma   90.00
#
_symmetry.space_group_name_H-M   'P 1'
#
loop_
_entity.id
_entity.type
_entity.pdbx_description
1 polymer ?
#
loop_
_entity_poly.entity_id
_entity_poly.type
_entity_poly.pdbx_seq_one_letter_code
_entity_poly.pdbx_strand_id
1 'polypeptide(L)'
;QKLNDILKAMGLQRADVYISNIVKFRPAMPKQTTNNRKPTPEEMASCMPFVRAEIDIIKPECIIALGGTAAEGLLGLEGTVTAMRGKWHDLAGTPVRATYHPSYLLQSGATGNAKRLLWEDMLAVMEKLGLPISEKQRAFFLPKA
;
A
#
# COMPACT_ATOMS: atom_id res chain seq x y z
N GLN A 1 9.41 9.35 -4.01
CA GLN A 1 8.94 10.08 -5.22
C GLN A 1 7.75 9.39 -5.89
N LYS A 2 7.80 8.11 -6.27
CA LYS A 2 6.68 7.41 -6.95
C LYS A 2 5.34 7.38 -6.20
N LEU A 3 5.34 7.30 -4.87
CA LEU A 3 4.09 7.37 -4.11
C LEU A 3 3.38 8.72 -4.31
N ASN A 4 4.14 9.83 -4.37
CA ASN A 4 3.55 11.14 -4.61
C ASN A 4 2.95 11.23 -6.02
N ASP A 5 3.56 10.60 -7.02
CA ASP A 5 3.02 10.53 -8.38
C ASP A 5 1.68 9.76 -8.41
N ILE A 6 1.59 8.66 -7.65
CA ILE A 6 0.35 7.87 -7.52
C ILE A 6 -0.75 8.70 -6.83
N LEU A 7 -0.44 9.35 -5.70
CA LEU A 7 -1.39 10.22 -5.00
C LEU A 7 -1.89 11.34 -5.90
N LYS A 8 -0.97 12.00 -6.62
CA LYS A 8 -1.34 13.05 -7.58
C LYS A 8 -2.23 12.50 -8.70
N ALA A 9 -1.97 11.30 -9.19
CA ALA A 9 -2.83 10.66 -10.19
C ALA A 9 -4.23 10.35 -9.65
N MET A 10 -4.35 10.05 -8.34
CA MET A 10 -5.62 9.92 -7.63
C MET A 10 -6.29 11.27 -7.32
N GLY A 11 -5.66 12.40 -7.65
CA GLY A 11 -6.17 13.73 -7.31
C GLY A 11 -5.98 14.13 -5.85
N LEU A 12 -5.14 13.40 -5.10
CA LEU A 12 -4.83 13.66 -3.70
C LEU A 12 -3.47 14.34 -3.55
N GLN A 13 -3.38 15.23 -2.56
CA GLN A 13 -2.12 15.77 -2.08
C GLN A 13 -1.55 14.91 -0.96
N ARG A 14 -0.25 15.03 -0.71
CA ARG A 14 0.41 14.32 0.40
C ARG A 14 -0.15 14.73 1.77
N ALA A 15 -0.68 15.95 1.89
CA ALA A 15 -1.30 16.45 3.11
C ALA A 15 -2.70 15.83 3.36
N ASP A 16 -3.37 15.33 2.32
CA ASP A 16 -4.71 14.72 2.41
C ASP A 16 -4.66 13.28 2.92
N VAL A 17 -3.46 12.71 3.05
CA VAL A 17 -3.27 11.31 3.43
C VAL A 17 -2.30 11.17 4.60
N TYR A 18 -2.53 10.16 5.42
CA TYR A 18 -1.56 9.73 6.42
C TYR A 18 -0.72 8.57 5.87
N ILE A 19 0.60 8.67 5.99
CA ILE A 19 1.54 7.66 5.50
C ILE A 19 2.32 7.12 6.68
N SER A 20 2.29 5.80 6.84
CA SER A 20 2.97 5.09 7.91
C SER A 20 3.59 3.79 7.43
N ASN A 21 4.42 3.18 8.27
CA ASN A 21 5.04 1.88 8.05
C ASN A 21 4.70 0.92 9.18
N ILE A 22 4.67 -0.39 8.86
CA ILE A 22 4.46 -1.46 9.86
C ILE A 22 5.55 -1.46 10.93
N VAL A 23 6.81 -1.23 10.53
CA VAL A 23 7.93 -1.07 11.45
C VAL A 23 8.35 0.39 11.52
N LYS A 24 8.57 0.89 12.74
CA LYS A 24 8.92 2.30 13.02
C LYS A 24 10.43 2.56 13.02
N PHE A 25 11.21 1.51 12.86
CA PHE A 25 12.66 1.55 12.77
C PHE A 25 13.13 0.86 11.49
N ARG A 26 14.36 1.15 11.08
CA ARG A 26 15.01 0.44 9.99
C ARG A 26 15.59 -0.87 10.55
N PRO A 27 15.15 -2.06 10.10
CA PRO A 27 15.62 -3.31 10.66
C PRO A 27 17.14 -3.46 10.49
N ALA A 28 17.83 -3.78 11.58
CA ALA A 28 19.28 -3.91 11.56
C ALA A 28 19.70 -5.19 10.83
N MET A 29 20.76 -5.10 10.02
CA MET A 29 21.42 -6.25 9.42
C MET A 29 22.47 -6.83 10.38
N PRO A 30 22.82 -8.13 10.26
CA PRO A 30 24.06 -8.63 10.85
C PRO A 30 25.22 -7.72 10.43
N LYS A 31 26.06 -7.31 11.40
CA LYS A 31 27.17 -6.35 11.23
C LYS A 31 26.77 -4.87 11.02
N GLN A 32 25.56 -4.46 11.39
CA GLN A 32 25.09 -3.06 11.34
C GLN A 32 25.28 -2.38 9.97
N THR A 33 25.14 -3.14 8.88
CA THR A 33 25.23 -2.57 7.53
C THR A 33 23.96 -1.78 7.17
N THR A 34 24.08 -0.85 6.22
CA THR A 34 23.00 0.03 5.77
C THR A 34 22.08 -0.59 4.72
N ASN A 35 22.09 -1.92 4.55
CA ASN A 35 21.25 -2.59 3.56
C ASN A 35 19.82 -2.81 4.08
N ASN A 36 18.85 -2.92 3.16
CA ASN A 36 17.45 -3.15 3.52
C ASN A 36 17.15 -4.64 3.59
N ARG A 37 16.52 -5.08 4.69
CA ARG A 37 15.87 -6.40 4.78
C ARG A 37 14.40 -6.28 5.12
N LYS A 38 13.66 -7.36 4.86
CA LYS A 38 12.30 -7.51 5.38
C LYS A 38 12.37 -7.57 6.92
N PRO A 39 11.46 -6.87 7.64
CA PRO A 39 11.34 -7.07 9.08
C PRO A 39 10.90 -8.50 9.40
N THR A 40 11.29 -9.01 10.57
CA THR A 40 10.81 -10.29 11.06
C THR A 40 9.37 -10.16 11.61
N PRO A 41 8.63 -11.27 11.74
CA PRO A 41 7.32 -11.25 12.41
C PRO A 41 7.36 -10.65 13.81
N GLU A 42 8.41 -10.93 14.59
CA GLU A 42 8.61 -10.39 15.94
C GLU A 42 8.79 -8.86 15.93
N GLU A 43 9.56 -8.33 14.97
CA GLU A 43 9.76 -6.89 14.81
C GLU A 43 8.46 -6.18 14.39
N MET A 44 7.67 -6.81 13.50
CA MET A 44 6.35 -6.31 13.12
C MET A 44 5.39 -6.33 14.31
N ALA A 45 5.34 -7.43 15.05
CA ALA A 45 4.49 -7.58 16.24
C ALA A 45 4.82 -6.52 17.31
N SER A 46 6.12 -6.25 17.53
CA SER A 46 6.58 -5.24 18.48
C SER A 46 6.15 -3.82 18.09
N CYS A 47 6.00 -3.54 16.79
CA CYS A 47 5.56 -2.23 16.30
C CYS A 47 4.03 -2.11 16.12
N MET A 48 3.31 -3.23 16.15
CA MET A 48 1.87 -3.26 15.89
C MET A 48 1.03 -2.41 16.86
N PRO A 49 1.36 -2.30 18.17
CA PRO A 49 0.64 -1.40 19.06
C PRO A 49 0.65 0.06 18.59
N PHE A 50 1.76 0.53 18.03
CA PHE A 50 1.85 1.90 17.50
C PHE A 50 1.02 2.07 16.24
N VAL A 51 1.05 1.08 15.33
CA VAL A 51 0.24 1.11 14.10
C VAL A 51 -1.25 1.10 14.42
N ARG A 52 -1.68 0.29 15.40
CA ARG A 52 -3.06 0.28 15.88
C ARG A 52 -3.45 1.62 16.49
N ALA A 53 -2.60 2.18 17.35
CA ALA A 53 -2.84 3.50 17.93
C ALA A 53 -2.96 4.60 16.86
N GLU A 54 -2.13 4.57 15.81
CA GLU A 54 -2.26 5.48 14.67
C GLU A 54 -3.63 5.33 13.99
N ILE A 55 -4.06 4.11 13.70
CA ILE A 55 -5.36 3.82 13.08
C ILE A 55 -6.51 4.28 13.98
N ASP A 56 -6.43 4.03 15.28
CA ASP A 56 -7.47 4.39 16.26
C ASP A 56 -7.62 5.92 16.42
N ILE A 57 -6.51 6.65 16.32
CA ILE A 57 -6.49 8.12 16.38
C ILE A 57 -7.01 8.72 15.07
N ILE A 58 -6.54 8.21 13.93
CA ILE A 58 -6.86 8.78 12.61
C ILE A 58 -8.27 8.40 12.15
N LYS A 59 -8.72 7.19 12.51
CA LYS A 59 -9.99 6.59 12.06
C LYS A 59 -10.16 6.69 10.54
N PRO A 60 -9.24 6.11 9.75
CA PRO A 60 -9.26 6.26 8.32
C PRO A 60 -10.50 5.62 7.69
N GLU A 61 -11.07 6.26 6.68
CA GLU A 61 -12.16 5.72 5.87
C GLU A 61 -11.73 4.51 5.04
N CYS A 62 -10.45 4.43 4.68
CA CYS A 62 -9.85 3.31 3.95
C CYS A 62 -8.35 3.23 4.23
N ILE A 63 -7.79 2.02 4.26
CA ILE A 63 -6.35 1.78 4.39
C ILE A 63 -5.82 1.13 3.10
N ILE A 64 -4.66 1.59 2.63
CA ILE A 64 -3.93 0.98 1.51
C ILE A 64 -2.70 0.26 2.05
N ALA A 65 -2.69 -1.07 1.98
CA ALA A 65 -1.55 -1.89 2.35
C ALA A 65 -0.57 -2.04 1.17
N LEU A 66 0.51 -1.27 1.19
CA LEU A 66 1.54 -1.26 0.14
C LEU A 66 2.55 -2.40 0.34
N GLY A 67 2.39 -3.50 -0.39
CA GLY A 67 3.28 -4.65 -0.40
C GLY A 67 2.92 -5.75 0.60
N GLY A 68 3.58 -6.90 0.44
CA GLY A 68 3.32 -8.09 1.25
C GLY A 68 3.53 -7.87 2.75
N THR A 69 4.62 -7.19 3.15
CA THR A 69 4.90 -6.88 4.56
C THR A 69 3.80 -6.04 5.20
N ALA A 70 3.23 -5.07 4.46
CA ALA A 70 2.15 -4.24 4.97
C ALA A 70 0.87 -5.05 5.16
N ALA A 71 0.53 -5.89 4.17
CA ALA A 71 -0.65 -6.74 4.23
C ALA A 71 -0.54 -7.82 5.32
N GLU A 72 0.63 -8.47 5.45
CA GLU A 72 0.92 -9.44 6.51
C GLU A 72 0.81 -8.81 7.90
N GLY A 73 1.45 -7.65 8.11
CA GLY A 73 1.40 -6.95 9.38
C GLY A 73 0.00 -6.49 9.78
N LEU A 74 -0.77 -5.92 8.84
CA LEU A 74 -2.10 -5.38 9.13
C LEU A 74 -3.18 -6.46 9.25
N LEU A 75 -3.18 -7.43 8.33
CA LEU A 75 -4.28 -8.38 8.16
C LEU A 75 -3.97 -9.77 8.69
N GLY A 76 -2.72 -10.04 9.11
CA GLY A 76 -2.28 -11.38 9.49
C GLY A 76 -2.30 -12.38 8.33
N LEU A 77 -2.37 -11.89 7.10
CA LEU A 77 -2.43 -12.74 5.90
C LEU A 77 -1.04 -13.20 5.50
N GLU A 78 -0.84 -14.51 5.47
CA GLU A 78 0.35 -15.11 4.89
C GLU A 78 0.18 -15.29 3.37
N GLY A 79 1.25 -15.02 2.61
CA GLY A 79 1.28 -15.27 1.17
C GLY A 79 1.87 -14.13 0.35
N THR A 80 1.65 -14.20 -0.97
CA THR A 80 2.16 -13.19 -1.90
C THR A 80 1.20 -12.01 -2.04
N VAL A 81 1.74 -10.81 -2.22
CA VAL A 81 0.92 -9.61 -2.48
C VAL A 81 0.01 -9.79 -3.71
N THR A 82 0.43 -10.59 -4.70
CA THR A 82 -0.34 -10.93 -5.89
C THR A 82 -1.64 -11.67 -5.55
N ALA A 83 -1.63 -12.54 -4.54
CA ALA A 83 -2.83 -13.27 -4.10
C ALA A 83 -3.78 -12.42 -3.25
N MET A 84 -3.25 -11.40 -2.55
CA MET A 84 -4.00 -10.54 -1.64
C MET A 84 -4.63 -9.32 -2.34
N ARG A 85 -4.00 -8.82 -3.42
CA ARG A 85 -4.48 -7.65 -4.16
C ARG A 85 -5.76 -7.93 -4.95
N GLY A 86 -6.42 -6.87 -5.42
CA GLY A 86 -7.67 -7.00 -6.17
C GLY A 86 -8.92 -7.26 -5.30
N LYS A 87 -8.74 -7.55 -4.01
CA LYS A 87 -9.80 -7.86 -3.04
C LYS A 87 -9.86 -6.81 -1.94
N TRP A 88 -11.05 -6.62 -1.40
CA TRP A 88 -11.26 -5.86 -0.17
C TRP A 88 -11.08 -6.76 1.03
N HIS A 89 -10.34 -6.26 2.01
CA HIS A 89 -10.18 -6.85 3.33
C HIS A 89 -10.77 -5.91 4.37
N ASP A 90 -10.90 -6.38 5.59
CA ASP A 90 -11.40 -5.58 6.70
C ASP A 90 -10.40 -5.61 7.86
N LEU A 91 -10.19 -4.46 8.47
CA LEU A 91 -9.46 -4.31 9.72
C LEU A 91 -10.33 -3.55 10.70
N ALA A 92 -11.03 -4.29 11.57
CA ALA A 92 -11.90 -3.74 12.61
C ALA A 92 -12.95 -2.76 12.06
N GLY A 93 -13.56 -3.07 10.91
CA GLY A 93 -14.55 -2.23 10.23
C GLY A 93 -13.97 -1.21 9.26
N THR A 94 -12.65 -1.04 9.21
CA THR A 94 -12.00 -0.21 8.19
C THR A 94 -11.66 -1.05 6.96
N PRO A 95 -12.13 -0.67 5.75
CA PRO A 95 -11.80 -1.39 4.53
C PRO A 95 -10.32 -1.23 4.18
N VAL A 96 -9.67 -2.34 3.85
CA VAL A 96 -8.25 -2.40 3.50
C VAL A 96 -8.08 -2.92 2.07
N ARG A 97 -7.32 -2.18 1.25
CA ARG A 97 -6.91 -2.61 -0.09
C ARG A 97 -5.42 -2.93 -0.10
N ALA A 98 -5.07 -4.18 -0.38
CA ALA A 98 -3.68 -4.57 -0.61
C ALA A 98 -3.26 -4.31 -2.06
N THR A 99 -2.04 -3.82 -2.27
CA THR A 99 -1.47 -3.64 -3.61
C THR A 99 0.06 -3.71 -3.61
N TYR A 100 0.69 -3.61 -4.78
CA TYR A 100 2.14 -3.61 -4.91
C TYR A 100 2.78 -2.40 -4.22
N HIS A 101 3.94 -2.61 -3.57
CA HIS A 101 4.69 -1.51 -3.01
C HIS A 101 5.33 -0.66 -4.14
N PRO A 102 5.36 0.68 -4.06
CA PRO A 102 5.92 1.52 -5.12
C PRO A 102 7.39 1.22 -5.47
N SER A 103 8.19 0.71 -4.52
CA SER A 103 9.57 0.28 -4.79
C SER A 103 9.66 -0.96 -5.68
N TYR A 104 8.66 -1.85 -5.66
CA TYR A 104 8.61 -3.01 -6.55
C TYR A 104 8.53 -2.55 -8.02
N LEU A 105 7.83 -1.44 -8.28
CA LEU A 105 7.71 -0.86 -9.62
C LEU A 105 9.01 -0.23 -10.16
N LEU A 106 10.02 -0.02 -9.30
CA LEU A 106 11.32 0.53 -9.67
C LEU A 106 12.35 -0.55 -10.00
N GLN A 107 12.10 -1.80 -9.64
CA GLN A 107 13.02 -2.89 -9.96
C GLN A 107 12.95 -3.21 -11.45
N SER A 108 14.09 -3.48 -12.07
CA SER A 108 14.25 -3.69 -13.53
C SER A 108 13.41 -4.83 -14.12
N GLY A 109 12.74 -5.63 -13.29
CA GLY A 109 11.82 -6.70 -13.67
C GLY A 109 10.33 -6.38 -13.48
N ALA A 110 9.96 -5.16 -13.08
CA ALA A 110 8.55 -4.77 -12.96
C ALA A 110 7.89 -4.76 -14.35
N THR A 111 7.04 -5.73 -14.61
CA THR A 111 6.28 -5.82 -15.86
C THR A 111 5.31 -4.63 -15.97
N GLY A 112 5.01 -4.18 -17.19
CA GLY A 112 3.97 -3.15 -17.42
C GLY A 112 2.63 -3.50 -16.77
N ASN A 113 2.37 -4.80 -16.60
CA ASN A 113 1.21 -5.32 -15.88
C ASN A 113 1.17 -4.87 -14.41
N ALA A 114 2.29 -4.88 -13.67
CA ALA A 114 2.29 -4.51 -12.25
C ALA A 114 1.85 -3.05 -12.00
N LYS A 115 2.21 -2.12 -12.90
CA LYS A 115 1.76 -0.71 -12.82
C LYS A 115 0.26 -0.59 -13.08
N ARG A 116 -0.24 -1.30 -14.09
CA ARG A 116 -1.67 -1.37 -14.42
C ARG A 116 -2.48 -1.93 -13.26
N LEU A 117 -2.03 -3.05 -12.70
CA LEU A 117 -2.64 -3.71 -11.56
C LEU A 117 -2.66 -2.79 -10.32
N LEU A 118 -1.56 -2.10 -10.01
CA LEU A 118 -1.56 -1.12 -8.94
C LEU A 118 -2.62 -0.03 -9.17
N TRP A 119 -2.72 0.47 -10.40
CA TRP A 119 -3.68 1.51 -10.74
C TRP A 119 -5.14 1.04 -10.64
N GLU A 120 -5.45 -0.20 -11.02
CA GLU A 120 -6.77 -0.79 -10.78
C GLU A 120 -7.13 -0.82 -9.29
N ASP A 121 -6.15 -1.11 -8.41
CA ASP A 121 -6.38 -1.05 -6.97
C ASP A 121 -6.61 0.38 -6.48
N MET A 122 -5.91 1.38 -7.04
CA MET A 122 -6.13 2.78 -6.70
C MET A 122 -7.49 3.28 -7.17
N LEU A 123 -7.93 2.90 -8.38
CA LEU A 123 -9.27 3.22 -8.88
C LEU A 123 -10.34 2.64 -7.96
N ALA A 124 -10.20 1.38 -7.53
CA ALA A 124 -11.13 0.78 -6.57
C ALA A 124 -11.18 1.56 -5.24
N VAL A 125 -10.03 2.03 -4.74
CA VAL A 125 -9.98 2.88 -3.54
C VAL A 125 -10.68 4.22 -3.77
N MET A 126 -10.44 4.87 -4.91
CA MET A 126 -11.11 6.12 -5.27
C MET A 126 -12.63 5.94 -5.34
N GLU A 127 -13.11 4.86 -5.94
CA GLU A 127 -14.54 4.52 -5.99
C GLU A 127 -15.11 4.31 -4.58
N LYS A 128 -14.38 3.58 -3.73
CA LYS A 128 -14.80 3.32 -2.35
C LYS A 128 -14.91 4.58 -1.50
N LEU A 129 -14.02 5.55 -1.74
CA LEU A 129 -13.99 6.85 -1.07
C LEU A 129 -14.89 7.90 -1.74
N GLY A 130 -15.57 7.57 -2.84
CA GLY A 130 -16.40 8.53 -3.58
C GLY A 130 -15.61 9.66 -4.24
N LEU A 131 -14.31 9.48 -4.47
CA LEU A 131 -13.47 10.47 -5.15
C LEU A 131 -13.87 10.59 -6.62
N PRO A 132 -13.79 11.79 -7.23
CA PRO A 132 -14.10 11.96 -8.64
C PRO A 132 -13.08 11.21 -9.52
N ILE A 133 -13.59 10.38 -10.44
CA ILE A 133 -12.78 9.61 -11.39
C ILE A 133 -13.15 10.01 -12.82
N SER A 134 -12.23 10.68 -13.51
CA SER A 134 -12.36 11.02 -14.93
C SER A 134 -12.25 9.79 -15.84
N GLU A 135 -12.84 9.86 -17.03
CA GLU A 135 -12.68 8.81 -18.06
C GLU A 135 -11.20 8.57 -18.40
N LYS A 136 -10.39 9.64 -18.42
CA LYS A 136 -8.94 9.54 -18.65
C LYS A 136 -8.24 8.71 -17.57
N GLN A 137 -8.65 8.83 -16.31
CA GLN A 137 -8.12 8.01 -15.21
C GLN A 137 -8.53 6.55 -15.37
N ARG A 138 -9.79 6.28 -15.76
CA ARG A 138 -10.26 4.91 -16.03
C ARG A 138 -9.53 4.26 -17.21
N ALA A 139 -9.29 5.03 -18.27
CA ALA A 139 -8.65 4.57 -19.50
C ALA A 139 -7.11 4.59 -19.46
N PHE A 140 -6.48 5.00 -18.36
CA PHE A 140 -5.03 5.31 -18.32
C PHE A 140 -4.12 4.16 -18.79
N PHE A 141 -4.49 2.91 -18.49
CA PHE A 141 -3.75 1.71 -18.91
C PHE A 141 -4.51 0.84 -19.92
N LEU A 142 -5.65 1.30 -20.43
CA LEU A 142 -6.38 0.59 -21.49
C LEU A 142 -5.74 0.91 -22.85
N PRO A 143 -5.79 -0.01 -23.83
CA PRO A 143 -5.44 0.31 -25.21
C PRO A 143 -6.25 1.52 -25.67
N LYS A 144 -5.60 2.46 -26.37
CA LYS A 144 -6.35 3.50 -27.08
C LYS A 144 -7.17 2.79 -28.17
N ALA A 145 -8.48 3.01 -28.14
CA ALA A 145 -9.37 2.58 -29.21
C ALA A 145 -8.99 3.26 -30.54
#